data_AF-A0A0Q0V9U4-F1
#
_entry.id   AF-A0A0Q0V9U4-F1
#
_cell.length_a   1.000
_cell.length_b   1.000
_cell.length_c   1.000
_cell.angle_alpha   90.00
_cell.angle_beta   90.00
_cell.angle_gamma   90.00
#
_symmetry.space_group_name_H-M   'P 1'
#
loop_
_entity.id
_entity.type
_entity.pdbx_description
1 polymer ?
#
loop_
_entity_poly.entity_id
_entity_poly.type
_entity_poly.pdbx_seq_one_letter_code
_entity_poly.pdbx_strand_id
1 'polypeptide(L)'
;MSYLVYVAVFGTVAVFYLGLRDARIFYRTGLAGYRKASYQGVIWGAAALFGLAVAMYTALEILGLGIILGALYLQGRIEREKIWDGESTWERVLGSARLR
;
A
#
# COMPACT_ATOMS: atom_id res chain seq x y z
N MET A 1 22.67 -11.96 -0.36
CA MET A 1 21.33 -11.38 -0.19
C MET A 1 20.73 -11.98 1.06
N SER A 2 20.45 -11.16 2.07
CA SER A 2 19.87 -11.64 3.32
C SER A 2 18.37 -11.93 3.16
N TYR A 3 17.78 -12.61 4.14
CA TYR A 3 16.33 -12.82 4.17
C TYR A 3 15.54 -11.50 4.28
N LEU A 4 16.16 -10.45 4.83
CA LEU A 4 15.55 -9.14 5.04
C LEU A 4 15.26 -8.43 3.71
N VAL A 5 16.08 -8.63 2.69
CA VAL A 5 15.83 -8.09 1.35
C VAL A 5 14.56 -8.69 0.73
N TYR A 6 14.28 -9.98 0.93
CA TYR A 6 13.03 -10.60 0.47
C TYR A 6 11.81 -10.03 1.20
N VAL A 7 11.93 -9.79 2.50
CA VAL A 7 10.88 -9.11 3.29
C VAL A 7 10.67 -7.68 2.79
N ALA A 8 11.74 -6.96 2.45
CA ALA A 8 11.67 -5.61 1.89
C ALA A 8 10.92 -5.61 0.55
N VAL A 9 11.28 -6.51 -0.37
CA VAL A 9 10.57 -6.68 -1.66
C VAL A 9 9.09 -6.95 -1.43
N PHE A 10 8.76 -7.87 -0.53
CA PHE A 10 7.37 -8.19 -0.19
C PHE A 10 6.61 -6.97 0.35
N GLY A 11 7.22 -6.22 1.28
CA GLY A 11 6.64 -5.00 1.83
C GLY A 11 6.39 -3.93 0.76
N THR A 12 7.34 -3.73 -0.16
CA THR A 12 7.17 -2.82 -1.30
C THR A 12 6.02 -3.24 -2.20
N VAL A 13 5.91 -4.53 -2.53
CA VAL A 13 4.78 -5.07 -3.32
C VAL A 13 3.46 -4.84 -2.60
N ALA A 14 3.40 -5.03 -1.28
CA ALA A 14 2.20 -4.79 -0.49
C ALA A 14 1.75 -3.32 -0.53
N VAL A 15 2.68 -2.37 -0.42
CA VAL A 15 2.39 -0.92 -0.53
C VAL A 15 1.77 -0.58 -1.89
N PHE A 16 2.37 -1.08 -2.98
CA PHE A 16 1.84 -0.88 -4.33
C PHE A 16 0.48 -1.52 -4.52
N TYR A 17 0.31 -2.75 -4.04
CA TYR A 17 -0.94 -3.47 -4.12
C TYR A 17 -2.08 -2.70 -3.41
N LEU A 18 -1.84 -2.19 -2.20
CA LEU A 18 -2.83 -1.37 -1.48
C LEU A 18 -3.13 -0.06 -2.22
N GLY A 19 -2.12 0.59 -2.79
CA GLY A 19 -2.28 1.82 -3.57
C GLY A 19 -3.13 1.59 -4.83
N LEU A 20 -2.83 0.53 -5.60
CA LEU A 20 -3.57 0.16 -6.80
C LEU A 20 -5.00 -0.29 -6.49
N ARG A 21 -5.20 -1.00 -5.37
CA ARG A 21 -6.54 -1.38 -4.89
C ARG A 21 -7.38 -0.14 -4.60
N ASP A 22 -6.83 0.81 -3.85
CA ASP A 22 -7.53 2.05 -3.49
C ASP A 22 -7.82 2.90 -4.74
N ALA A 23 -6.89 2.95 -5.71
CA ALA A 23 -7.10 3.59 -7.01
C ALA A 23 -8.22 2.94 -7.83
N ARG A 24 -8.27 1.60 -7.86
CA ARG A 24 -9.32 0.84 -8.56
C ARG A 24 -10.70 1.08 -7.94
N ILE A 25 -10.77 1.15 -6.60
CA ILE A 25 -12.01 1.48 -5.90
C ILE A 25 -12.44 2.90 -6.27
N PHE A 26 -11.53 3.88 -6.21
CA PHE A 26 -11.82 5.26 -6.61
C PHE A 26 -12.35 5.34 -8.06
N TYR A 27 -11.72 4.64 -9.00
CA TYR A 27 -12.15 4.63 -10.39
C TYR A 27 -13.56 4.06 -10.59
N ARG A 28 -13.99 3.12 -9.74
CA ARG A 28 -15.32 2.50 -9.81
C ARG A 28 -16.40 3.29 -9.06
N THR A 29 -16.07 3.90 -7.93
CA THR A 29 -17.07 4.48 -7.01
C THR A 29 -17.07 6.01 -6.98
N GLY A 30 -16.01 6.67 -7.44
CA GLY A 30 -15.88 8.14 -7.39
C GLY A 30 -15.73 8.72 -5.97
N LEU A 31 -15.55 7.87 -4.96
CA LEU A 31 -15.53 8.27 -3.55
C LEU A 31 -14.35 9.19 -3.20
N ALA A 32 -14.63 10.27 -2.47
CA ALA A 32 -13.65 11.31 -2.19
C ALA A 32 -12.55 10.83 -1.23
N GLY A 33 -12.87 9.95 -0.27
CA GLY A 33 -11.88 9.36 0.63
C GLY A 33 -10.88 8.50 -0.14
N TYR A 34 -11.36 7.71 -1.10
CA TYR A 34 -10.54 6.86 -1.95
C TYR A 34 -9.69 7.64 -2.95
N ARG A 35 -10.14 8.84 -3.38
CA ARG A 35 -9.31 9.76 -4.17
C ARG A 35 -8.04 10.17 -3.41
N LYS A 36 -8.19 10.62 -2.17
CA LYS A 36 -7.06 11.02 -1.32
C LYS A 36 -6.13 9.82 -1.06
N ALA A 37 -6.70 8.65 -0.76
CA ALA A 37 -5.94 7.43 -0.54
C ALA A 37 -5.14 7.00 -1.78
N SER A 38 -5.70 7.14 -2.98
CA SER A 38 -5.02 6.85 -4.24
C SER A 38 -3.79 7.75 -4.45
N TYR A 39 -3.92 9.06 -4.24
CA TYR A 39 -2.79 9.98 -4.38
C TYR A 39 -1.70 9.73 -3.34
N GLN A 40 -2.08 9.49 -2.08
CA GLN A 40 -1.12 9.15 -1.04
C GLN A 40 -0.47 7.79 -1.27
N GLY A 41 -1.18 6.83 -1.89
CA GLY A 41 -0.62 5.54 -2.29
C GLY A 41 0.59 5.67 -3.23
N VAL A 42 0.61 6.68 -4.11
CA VAL A 42 1.77 6.97 -4.97
C VAL A 42 2.96 7.48 -4.16
N ILE A 43 2.72 8.37 -3.20
CA ILE A 43 3.76 8.92 -2.31
C ILE A 43 4.38 7.80 -1.46
N TRP A 44 3.53 6.94 -0.86
CA TRP A 44 4.01 5.82 -0.08
C TRP A 44 4.69 4.75 -0.94
N GLY A 45 4.24 4.54 -2.17
CA GLY A 45 4.92 3.70 -3.16
C GLY A 45 6.32 4.20 -3.50
N ALA A 46 6.49 5.51 -3.70
CA ALA A 46 7.81 6.11 -3.90
C ALA A 46 8.71 5.95 -2.66
N ALA A 47 8.18 6.15 -1.46
CA ALA A 47 8.90 5.91 -0.20
C ALA A 47 9.31 4.43 -0.05
N ALA A 48 8.45 3.49 -0.43
CA ALA A 48 8.75 2.06 -0.40
C ALA A 48 9.80 1.64 -1.44
N LEU A 49 9.81 2.25 -2.63
CA LEU A 49 10.89 2.07 -3.61
C LEU A 49 12.21 2.61 -3.10
N PHE A 50 12.19 3.78 -2.46
CA PHE A 50 13.38 4.35 -1.82
C PHE A 50 13.91 3.44 -0.71
N GLY A 51 13.04 2.97 0.19
CA GLY A 51 13.42 2.01 1.23
C GLY A 51 13.98 0.70 0.67
N LEU A 52 13.43 0.21 -0.45
CA LEU A 52 13.94 -0.97 -1.15
C LEU A 52 15.34 -0.72 -1.75
N ALA A 53 15.55 0.44 -2.38
CA ALA A 53 16.85 0.83 -2.90
C ALA A 53 17.89 0.92 -1.78
N VAL A 54 17.54 1.49 -0.62
CA VAL A 54 18.40 1.51 0.57
C VAL A 54 18.72 0.07 1.02
N ALA A 55 17.72 -0.82 1.09
CA ALA A 55 17.92 -2.20 1.51
C ALA A 55 18.75 -3.03 0.52
N MET A 56 18.70 -2.74 -0.79
CA MET A 56 19.42 -3.50 -1.82
C MET A 56 20.84 -3.01 -2.09
N TYR A 57 21.06 -1.69 -2.06
CA TYR A 57 22.31 -1.08 -2.52
C TYR A 57 23.19 -0.55 -1.39
N THR A 58 22.75 -0.67 -0.13
CA THR A 58 23.52 -0.24 1.04
C THR A 58 23.60 -1.35 2.09
N ALA A 59 24.52 -1.23 3.04
CA ALA A 59 24.58 -2.15 4.19
C ALA A 59 23.48 -1.87 5.24
N LEU A 60 22.56 -0.94 4.99
CA LEU A 60 21.53 -0.47 5.94
C LEU A 60 20.18 -1.16 5.72
N GLU A 61 20.17 -2.50 5.68
CA GLU A 61 18.96 -3.29 5.41
C GLU A 61 17.82 -3.00 6.39
N ILE A 62 18.13 -2.86 7.69
CA ILE A 62 17.16 -2.57 8.75
C ILE A 62 16.51 -1.19 8.53
N LEU A 63 17.30 -0.19 8.11
CA LEU A 63 16.78 1.14 7.83
C LEU A 63 15.84 1.13 6.62
N GLY A 64 16.25 0.46 5.53
CA GLY A 64 15.43 0.29 4.34
C GLY A 64 14.09 -0.38 4.64
N LEU A 65 14.12 -1.46 5.44
CA LEU A 65 12.92 -2.11 5.97
C LEU A 65 12.06 -1.18 6.83
N GLY A 66 12.69 -0.41 7.73
CA GLY A 66 11.99 0.56 8.57
C GLY A 66 11.23 1.61 7.74
N ILE A 67 11.83 2.09 6.64
CA ILE A 67 11.18 3.02 5.71
C ILE A 67 9.96 2.36 5.04
N ILE A 68 10.10 1.12 4.55
CA ILE A 68 9.00 0.39 3.89
C ILE A 68 7.84 0.14 4.86
N LEU A 69 8.14 -0.33 6.08
CA LEU A 69 7.14 -0.59 7.10
C LEU A 69 6.48 0.71 7.58
N GLY A 70 7.25 1.80 7.70
CA GLY A 70 6.72 3.13 8.01
C GLY A 70 5.76 3.62 6.92
N ALA A 71 6.11 3.46 5.65
CA ALA A 71 5.24 3.80 4.53
C ALA A 71 3.93 2.99 4.56
N LEU A 72 4.02 1.68 4.81
CA LEU A 72 2.84 0.80 4.92
C LEU A 72 1.95 1.18 6.11
N TYR A 73 2.54 1.49 7.26
CA TYR A 73 1.81 1.95 8.44
C TYR A 73 1.05 3.26 8.17
N LEU A 74 1.72 4.25 7.58
CA LEU A 74 1.11 5.54 7.27
C LEU A 74 0.03 5.42 6.18
N GLN A 75 0.24 4.56 5.18
CA GLN A 75 -0.77 4.24 4.16
C GLN A 75 -2.02 3.56 4.76
N GLY A 76 -1.86 2.79 5.83
CA GLY A 76 -2.96 2.18 6.58
C GLY A 76 -3.78 3.18 7.39
N ARG A 77 -3.17 4.29 7.83
CA ARG A 77 -3.79 5.33 8.67
C ARG A 77 -4.69 6.31 7.92
N ILE A 78 -4.79 6.18 6.61
CA ILE A 78 -5.63 7.05 5.78
C ILE A 78 -7.11 6.75 6.05
N GLU A 79 -7.85 7.76 6.49
CA GLU A 79 -9.31 7.68 6.65
C GLU A 79 -9.99 7.50 5.29
N ARG A 80 -10.88 6.50 5.22
CA ARG A 80 -11.63 6.11 4.02
C ARG A 80 -13.09 5.90 4.41
N GLU A 81 -14.02 6.11 3.48
CA GLU A 81 -15.43 5.78 3.72
C GLU A 81 -15.59 4.26 3.89
N LYS A 82 -16.48 3.84 4.80
CA LYS A 82 -16.78 2.43 5.02
C LYS A 82 -17.63 1.91 3.86
N ILE A 83 -16.99 1.24 2.92
CA ILE A 83 -17.65 0.62 1.75
C ILE A 83 -17.97 -0.86 1.94
N TRP A 84 -17.34 -1.52 2.91
CA TRP A 84 -17.50 -2.95 3.14
C TRP A 84 -18.39 -3.22 4.36
N ASP A 85 -19.46 -4.00 4.16
CA ASP A 85 -20.47 -4.29 5.18
C ASP A 85 -20.97 -5.75 5.11
N GLY A 86 -20.06 -6.67 4.80
CA GLY A 86 -20.35 -8.12 4.78
C GLY A 86 -19.52 -8.92 3.77
N GLU A 87 -18.68 -8.29 2.96
CA GLU A 87 -17.90 -8.99 1.94
C GLU A 87 -16.80 -9.89 2.53
N SER A 88 -16.58 -10.99 1.83
CA SER A 88 -15.51 -11.96 2.07
C SER A 88 -14.12 -11.33 1.90
N THR A 89 -13.11 -11.97 2.49
CA THR A 89 -11.70 -11.53 2.37
C THR A 89 -11.25 -11.40 0.92
N TRP A 90 -11.70 -12.30 0.04
CA TRP A 90 -11.34 -12.30 -1.38
C TRP A 90 -11.95 -11.13 -2.15
N GLU A 91 -13.19 -10.75 -1.84
CA GLU A 91 -13.84 -9.57 -2.42
C GLU A 91 -13.11 -8.28 -2.02
N ARG A 92 -12.67 -8.18 -0.76
CA ARG A 92 -11.85 -7.05 -0.28
C ARG A 92 -10.48 -6.99 -0.94
N VAL A 93 -9.86 -8.13 -1.17
CA VAL A 93 -8.57 -8.25 -1.89
C VAL A 93 -8.73 -7.77 -3.33
N LEU A 94 -9.78 -8.21 -4.02
CA LEU A 94 -10.03 -7.80 -5.40
C LEU A 94 -10.46 -6.33 -5.55
N GLY A 95 -10.85 -5.68 -4.45
CA GLY A 95 -11.39 -4.33 -4.44
C GLY A 95 -12.77 -4.26 -5.10
N SER A 96 -13.57 -5.32 -4.98
CA SER A 96 -14.98 -5.28 -5.38
C SER A 96 -15.75 -4.46 -4.36
N ALA A 97 -16.00 -3.20 -4.69
CA ALA A 97 -16.95 -2.35 -3.98
C ALA A 97 -18.28 -2.40 -4.74
N ARG A 98 -19.39 -2.73 -4.07
CA ARG A 98 -20.72 -2.51 -4.65
C ARG A 98 -20.98 -1.01 -4.67
N LEU A 99 -21.35 -0.50 -5.85
CA LEU A 99 -22.03 0.79 -5.95
C LEU A 99 -23.34 0.68 -5.17
N ARG A 100 -23.57 1.59 -4.23
CA ARG A 100 -24.92 1.84 -3.72
C ARG A 100 -25.72 2.59 -4.77
#